data_AF-A0A538U8U7-F1
#
_entry.id   AF-A0A538U8U7-F1
#
_cell.length_a   1.000
_cell.length_b   1.000
_cell.length_c   1.000
_cell.angle_alpha   90.00
_cell.angle_beta   90.00
_cell.angle_gamma   90.00
#
_symmetry.space_group_name_H-M   'P 1'
#
loop_
_entity.id
_entity.type
_entity.pdbx_description
1 polymer ?
#
loop_
_entity_poly.entity_id
_entity_poly.type
_entity_poly.pdbx_seq_one_letter_code
_entity_poly.pdbx_strand_id
1 'polypeptide(L)'
;MKRALALVICAATLAAATSAFTQSFSVQTYGAKAPRQPINFSHQIHAGKLGMNCLYCHSSAEKSPIANIPAVSTCMGCHKIARADRPEIMKLAAFFERGEQVPWVEVYVLPAHVKFNHKRHVKAGLRCQECHGPVETMPAVYPYPSLKMGWCVGCHRQRLNDPKFPASMDCLVCHH
;
A
#
# COMPACT_ATOMS: atom_id res chain seq x y z
N MET A 1 -36.38 29.15 -33.34
CA MET A 1 -34.99 29.48 -32.93
C MET A 1 -34.80 29.56 -31.41
N LYS A 2 -35.56 30.38 -30.66
CA LYS A 2 -35.39 30.53 -29.19
C LYS A 2 -35.57 29.24 -28.36
N ARG A 3 -36.53 28.36 -28.73
CA ARG A 3 -36.76 27.07 -28.05
C ARG A 3 -35.64 26.05 -28.29
N ALA A 4 -35.09 26.02 -29.50
CA ALA A 4 -33.95 25.15 -29.83
C ALA A 4 -32.68 25.60 -29.08
N LEU A 5 -32.46 26.91 -28.97
CA LEU A 5 -31.35 27.47 -28.20
C LEU A 5 -31.46 27.15 -26.70
N ALA A 6 -32.67 27.24 -26.11
CA ALA A 6 -32.89 26.89 -24.72
C ALA A 6 -32.67 25.38 -24.44
N LEU A 7 -33.08 24.50 -25.35
CA LEU A 7 -32.84 23.05 -25.24
C LEU A 7 -31.35 22.71 -25.32
N VAL A 8 -30.61 23.36 -26.22
CA VAL A 8 -29.16 23.15 -26.36
C VAL A 8 -28.40 23.62 -25.11
N ILE A 9 -28.77 24.77 -24.56
CA ILE A 9 -28.15 25.29 -23.33
C ILE A 9 -28.44 24.34 -22.15
N CYS A 10 -29.68 23.87 -22.01
CA CYS A 10 -30.06 22.97 -20.92
C CYS A 10 -29.36 21.60 -21.03
N ALA A 11 -29.21 21.07 -22.25
CA ALA A 11 -28.45 19.83 -22.48
C ALA A 11 -26.95 20.00 -22.17
N ALA A 12 -26.37 21.15 -22.53
CA ALA A 12 -24.96 21.46 -22.25
C ALA A 12 -24.70 21.63 -20.75
N THR A 13 -25.59 22.29 -20.01
CA THR A 13 -25.44 22.43 -18.54
C THR A 13 -25.62 21.11 -17.82
N LEU A 14 -26.56 20.24 -18.26
CA LEU A 14 -26.71 18.89 -17.71
C LEU A 14 -25.46 18.01 -17.98
N ALA A 15 -24.88 18.11 -19.17
CA ALA A 15 -23.66 17.38 -19.51
C ALA A 15 -22.44 17.87 -18.70
N ALA A 16 -22.32 19.18 -18.47
CA ALA A 16 -21.27 19.75 -17.63
C ALA A 16 -21.43 19.37 -16.14
N ALA A 17 -22.66 19.36 -15.63
CA ALA A 17 -22.94 18.96 -14.25
C ALA A 17 -22.67 17.48 -14.00
N THR A 18 -23.05 16.59 -14.94
CA THR A 18 -22.79 15.15 -14.83
C THR A 18 -21.30 14.82 -14.92
N SER A 19 -20.54 15.50 -15.79
CA SER A 19 -19.07 15.33 -15.90
C SER A 19 -18.32 15.86 -14.67
N ALA A 20 -18.75 16.99 -14.09
CA ALA A 20 -18.18 17.49 -12.84
C ALA A 20 -18.49 16.55 -11.65
N PHE A 21 -19.68 15.98 -11.60
CA PHE A 21 -20.08 15.01 -10.57
C PHE A 21 -19.27 13.70 -10.70
N THR A 22 -19.09 13.16 -11.90
CA THR A 22 -18.30 11.93 -12.08
C THR A 22 -16.81 12.13 -11.81
N GLN A 23 -16.24 13.32 -12.10
CA GLN A 23 -14.85 13.64 -11.71
C GLN A 23 -14.68 13.83 -10.20
N SER A 24 -15.71 14.33 -9.51
CA SER A 24 -15.68 14.47 -8.05
C SER A 24 -15.71 13.10 -7.34
N PHE A 25 -16.25 12.08 -7.99
CA PHE A 25 -16.28 10.69 -7.53
C PHE A 25 -15.24 9.78 -8.19
N SER A 26 -14.30 10.31 -8.98
CA SER A 26 -13.08 9.56 -9.29
C SER A 26 -12.26 9.41 -8.02
N VAL A 27 -12.63 8.41 -7.22
CA VAL A 27 -11.67 7.66 -6.40
C VAL A 27 -10.49 7.43 -7.32
N GLN A 28 -9.34 8.00 -6.96
CA GLN A 28 -8.07 7.77 -7.63
C GLN A 28 -7.87 6.25 -7.68
N THR A 29 -8.34 5.60 -8.74
CA THR A 29 -8.06 4.22 -9.00
C THR A 29 -6.62 4.22 -9.45
N TYR A 30 -5.69 4.11 -8.50
CA TYR A 30 -4.34 3.68 -8.81
C TYR A 30 -4.46 2.27 -9.39
N GLY A 31 -4.83 2.17 -10.66
CA GLY A 31 -4.87 0.91 -11.37
C GLY A 31 -3.46 0.37 -11.42
N ALA A 32 -3.19 -0.78 -10.77
CA ALA A 32 -2.05 -1.70 -10.88
C ALA A 32 -0.62 -1.13 -11.11
N LYS A 33 -0.41 0.18 -10.97
CA LYS A 33 0.85 0.87 -11.26
C LYS A 33 1.47 1.32 -9.96
N ALA A 34 2.76 1.06 -9.81
CA ALA A 34 3.53 1.51 -8.68
C ALA A 34 3.48 3.05 -8.59
N PRO A 35 3.15 3.64 -7.42
CA PRO A 35 3.22 5.07 -7.25
C PRO A 35 4.68 5.54 -7.33
N ARG A 36 4.88 6.77 -7.80
CA ARG A 36 6.22 7.38 -7.81
C ARG A 36 6.66 7.63 -6.37
N GLN A 37 7.77 7.03 -5.97
CA GLN A 37 8.34 7.21 -4.64
C GLN A 37 9.35 8.37 -4.59
N PRO A 38 9.61 8.97 -3.42
CA PRO A 38 10.67 9.96 -3.26
C PRO A 38 12.07 9.39 -3.53
N ILE A 39 12.26 8.11 -3.18
CA ILE A 39 13.46 7.31 -3.44
C ILE A 39 13.05 6.04 -4.17
N ASN A 40 13.76 5.68 -5.24
CA ASN A 40 13.51 4.47 -6.00
C ASN A 40 14.08 3.23 -5.29
N PHE A 41 13.47 2.86 -4.16
CA PHE A 41 13.83 1.66 -3.41
C PHE A 41 13.35 0.39 -4.12
N SER A 42 14.24 -0.60 -4.23
CA SER A 42 13.98 -1.86 -4.92
C SER A 42 13.97 -3.05 -3.95
N HIS A 43 12.79 -3.66 -3.75
CA HIS A 43 12.68 -4.93 -3.02
C HIS A 43 13.33 -6.08 -3.79
N GLN A 44 13.34 -6.00 -5.13
CA GLN A 44 14.02 -6.99 -5.98
C GLN A 44 15.51 -7.16 -5.64
N ILE A 45 16.20 -6.06 -5.30
CA ILE A 45 17.61 -6.14 -4.90
C ILE A 45 17.73 -6.69 -3.47
N HIS A 46 17.00 -6.10 -2.52
CA HIS A 46 17.18 -6.40 -1.10
C HIS A 46 16.61 -7.77 -0.71
N ALA A 47 15.33 -8.03 -0.96
CA ALA A 47 14.70 -9.30 -0.62
C ALA A 47 14.99 -10.39 -1.66
N GLY A 48 15.01 -10.04 -2.95
CA GLY A 48 15.21 -11.02 -4.03
C GLY A 48 16.67 -11.46 -4.18
N LYS A 49 17.55 -10.53 -4.58
CA LYS A 49 18.96 -10.87 -4.89
C LYS A 49 19.83 -11.09 -3.65
N LEU A 50 19.62 -10.30 -2.60
CA LEU A 50 20.40 -10.39 -1.36
C LEU A 50 19.77 -11.31 -0.31
N GLY A 51 18.53 -11.79 -0.53
CA GLY A 51 17.85 -12.69 0.39
C GLY A 51 17.53 -12.09 1.76
N MET A 52 17.43 -10.75 1.86
CA MET A 52 17.15 -10.11 3.14
C MET A 52 15.77 -10.51 3.65
N ASN A 53 15.70 -10.88 4.94
CA ASN A 53 14.45 -11.23 5.58
C ASN A 53 13.50 -10.02 5.64
N CYS A 54 12.22 -10.22 5.32
CA CYS A 54 11.20 -9.16 5.32
C CYS A 54 11.11 -8.41 6.66
N LEU A 55 11.25 -9.14 7.77
CA LEU A 55 11.13 -8.62 9.13
C LEU A 55 12.36 -7.85 9.60
N TYR A 56 13.46 -7.86 8.83
CA TYR A 56 14.61 -7.01 9.12
C TYR A 56 14.21 -5.53 9.05
N CYS A 57 13.45 -5.15 8.02
CA CYS A 57 12.94 -3.79 7.84
C CYS A 57 11.54 -3.61 8.44
N HIS A 58 10.65 -4.58 8.24
CA HIS A 58 9.25 -4.54 8.69
C HIS A 58 9.05 -5.27 10.04
N SER A 59 9.90 -4.92 11.01
CA SER A 59 10.06 -5.66 12.27
C SER A 59 8.82 -5.66 13.18
N SER A 60 7.89 -4.72 12.98
CA SER A 60 6.65 -4.62 13.76
C SER A 60 5.55 -5.51 13.22
N ALA A 61 5.69 -6.10 12.02
CA ALA A 61 4.65 -6.93 11.41
C ALA A 61 4.18 -8.09 12.29
N GLU A 62 5.08 -8.67 13.09
CA GLU A 62 4.75 -9.77 14.01
C GLU A 62 4.26 -9.29 15.39
N LYS A 63 4.46 -8.02 15.71
CA LYS A 63 4.33 -7.50 17.08
C LYS A 63 3.20 -6.49 17.24
N SER A 64 2.81 -5.83 16.15
CA SER A 64 1.89 -4.71 16.10
C SER A 64 0.83 -4.90 15.02
N PRO A 65 -0.32 -4.22 15.10
CA PRO A 65 -1.25 -4.12 13.98
C PRO A 65 -0.61 -3.51 12.72
N ILE A 66 0.44 -2.71 12.87
CA ILE A 66 1.11 -1.96 11.80
C ILE A 66 2.51 -2.57 11.55
N ALA A 67 2.84 -2.91 10.31
CA ALA A 67 4.11 -3.55 9.94
C ALA A 67 5.33 -2.62 9.94
N ASN A 68 5.12 -1.32 10.18
CA ASN A 68 6.05 -0.20 10.08
C ASN A 68 6.75 -0.08 8.71
N ILE A 69 7.10 1.15 8.35
CA ILE A 69 8.13 1.41 7.35
C ILE A 69 9.43 1.63 8.13
N PRO A 70 10.59 1.08 7.71
CA PRO A 70 11.83 1.22 8.47
C PRO A 70 12.24 2.69 8.59
N ALA A 71 12.86 3.04 9.71
CA ALA A 71 13.47 4.35 9.87
C ALA A 71 14.66 4.51 8.90
N VAL A 72 14.96 5.75 8.51
CA VAL A 72 16.12 6.06 7.64
C VAL A 72 17.44 5.52 8.21
N SER A 73 17.58 5.46 9.53
CA SER A 73 18.75 4.89 10.21
C SER A 73 18.97 3.40 9.89
N THR A 74 17.91 2.61 9.70
CA THR A 74 18.01 1.20 9.28
C THR A 74 18.69 1.11 7.92
N CYS A 75 18.30 1.97 6.97
CA CYS A 75 18.89 2.01 5.64
C CYS A 75 20.37 2.46 5.70
N MET A 76 20.65 3.50 6.49
CA MET A 76 22.01 4.02 6.67
C MET A 76 22.94 3.12 7.49
N GLY A 77 22.41 2.07 8.13
CA GLY A 77 23.24 1.03 8.76
C GLY A 77 24.20 0.38 7.77
N CYS A 78 23.79 0.22 6.51
CA CYS A 78 24.65 -0.33 5.45
C CYS A 78 25.05 0.73 4.42
N HIS A 79 24.15 1.64 4.05
CA HIS A 79 24.34 2.58 2.93
C HIS A 79 25.34 3.70 3.19
N LYS A 80 25.91 3.80 4.39
CA LYS A 80 27.12 4.59 4.64
C LYS A 80 28.32 4.14 3.80
N ILE A 81 28.35 2.86 3.41
CA ILE A 81 29.45 2.26 2.63
C ILE A 81 28.88 1.57 1.38
N ALA A 82 27.75 0.88 1.52
CA ALA A 82 27.15 0.13 0.43
C ALA A 82 26.54 1.06 -0.62
N ARG A 83 27.22 1.21 -1.76
CA ARG A 83 26.77 1.99 -2.92
C ARG A 83 26.42 3.44 -2.56
N ALA A 84 27.20 4.04 -1.66
CA ALA A 84 27.04 5.41 -1.19
C ALA A 84 27.11 6.46 -2.33
N ASP A 85 27.78 6.11 -3.43
CA ASP A 85 27.93 6.90 -4.65
C ASP A 85 26.66 6.99 -5.51
N ARG A 86 25.63 6.18 -5.23
CA ARG A 86 24.44 6.11 -6.08
C ARG A 86 23.48 7.26 -5.80
N PRO A 87 22.85 7.86 -6.84
CA PRO A 87 21.96 9.02 -6.68
C PRO A 87 20.82 8.82 -5.67
N GLU A 88 20.19 7.64 -5.67
CA GLU A 88 19.12 7.32 -4.73
C GLU A 88 19.62 7.18 -3.28
N ILE A 89 20.86 6.75 -3.10
CA ILE A 89 21.50 6.64 -1.77
C ILE A 89 21.98 8.02 -1.29
N MET A 90 22.42 8.90 -2.19
CA MET A 90 22.71 10.30 -1.85
C MET A 90 21.44 11.02 -1.35
N LYS A 91 20.28 10.78 -1.98
CA LYS A 91 18.98 11.29 -1.47
C LYS A 91 18.69 10.76 -0.07
N LEU A 92 18.87 9.45 0.14
CA LEU A 92 18.68 8.81 1.44
C LEU A 92 19.59 9.41 2.52
N ALA A 93 20.88 9.59 2.20
CA ALA A 93 21.86 10.21 3.09
C ALA A 93 21.43 11.63 3.47
N ALA A 94 20.92 12.42 2.52
CA ALA A 94 20.43 13.76 2.81
C ALA A 94 19.24 13.75 3.79
N PHE A 95 18.30 12.80 3.69
CA PHE A 95 17.24 12.64 4.70
C PHE A 95 17.81 12.28 6.07
N PHE A 96 18.80 11.38 6.11
CA PHE A 96 19.45 10.97 7.35
C PHE A 96 20.17 12.14 8.05
N GLU A 97 20.91 12.93 7.29
CA GLU A 97 21.67 14.10 7.80
C GLU A 97 20.74 15.17 8.38
N ARG A 98 19.56 15.37 7.78
CA ARG A 98 18.54 16.29 8.32
C ARG A 98 17.72 15.70 9.47
N GLY A 99 17.92 14.43 9.82
CA GLY A 99 17.12 13.74 10.83
C GLY A 99 15.65 13.52 10.41
N GLU A 100 15.37 13.59 9.11
CA GLU A 100 14.03 13.46 8.55
C GLU A 100 13.73 12.03 8.12
N GLN A 101 12.45 11.63 8.18
CA GLN A 101 12.00 10.41 7.54
C GLN A 101 11.75 10.64 6.05
N VAL A 102 11.92 9.60 5.24
CA VAL A 102 11.50 9.65 3.84
C VAL A 102 9.96 9.69 3.81
N PRO A 103 9.35 10.67 3.11
CA PRO A 103 7.90 10.79 3.02
C PRO A 103 7.34 9.78 1.99
N TRP A 104 7.39 8.50 2.33
CA TRP A 104 6.94 7.42 1.46
C TRP A 104 5.48 7.57 1.06
N VAL A 105 5.18 7.22 -0.20
CA VAL A 105 3.81 7.14 -0.67
C VAL A 105 3.32 5.72 -0.42
N GLU A 106 2.31 5.58 0.44
CA GLU A 106 1.73 4.27 0.76
C GLU A 106 1.07 3.65 -0.47
N VAL A 107 1.35 2.36 -0.71
CA VAL A 107 0.77 1.60 -1.82
C VAL A 107 -0.60 1.03 -1.44
N TYR A 108 -0.74 0.56 -0.21
CA TYR A 108 -2.01 0.10 0.35
C TYR A 108 -2.49 1.11 1.38
N VAL A 109 -3.66 1.67 1.13
CA VAL A 109 -4.38 2.54 2.07
C VAL A 109 -5.75 1.92 2.27
N LEU A 110 -6.05 1.55 3.51
CA LEU A 110 -7.38 1.09 3.90
C LEU A 110 -8.20 2.28 4.41
N PRO A 111 -9.53 2.28 4.23
CA PRO A 111 -10.38 3.32 4.79
C PRO A 111 -10.22 3.42 6.31
N ALA A 112 -10.33 4.63 6.87
CA ALA A 112 -10.13 4.89 8.31
C ALA A 112 -11.07 4.09 9.24
N HIS A 113 -12.24 3.68 8.75
CA HIS A 113 -13.18 2.84 9.50
C HIS A 113 -12.83 1.35 9.45
N VAL A 114 -11.68 0.96 8.87
CA VAL A 114 -11.20 -0.42 8.78
C VAL A 114 -9.99 -0.61 9.70
N LYS A 115 -10.05 -1.59 10.58
CA LYS A 115 -8.97 -2.05 11.45
C LYS A 115 -8.32 -3.30 10.88
N PHE A 116 -7.11 -3.14 10.33
CA PHE A 116 -6.25 -4.26 9.97
C PHE A 116 -5.19 -4.51 11.03
N ASN A 117 -4.81 -5.78 11.25
CA ASN A 117 -3.84 -6.16 12.27
C ASN A 117 -2.81 -7.16 11.75
N HIS A 118 -1.62 -6.69 11.36
CA HIS A 118 -0.55 -7.55 10.84
C HIS A 118 -0.19 -8.69 11.80
N LYS A 119 0.04 -8.40 13.09
CA LYS A 119 0.40 -9.42 14.09
C LYS A 119 -0.51 -10.64 14.09
N ARG A 120 -1.84 -10.44 13.98
CA ARG A 120 -2.80 -11.56 13.96
C ARG A 120 -2.61 -12.43 12.72
N HIS A 121 -2.45 -11.82 11.56
CA HIS A 121 -2.30 -12.52 10.28
C HIS A 121 -0.97 -13.25 10.19
N VAL A 122 0.13 -12.62 10.60
CA VAL A 122 1.45 -13.26 10.61
C VAL A 122 1.49 -14.40 11.64
N LYS A 123 0.88 -14.22 12.82
CA LYS A 123 0.77 -15.30 13.83
C LYS A 123 -0.04 -16.50 13.32
N ALA A 124 -1.01 -16.26 12.44
CA ALA A 124 -1.78 -17.32 11.78
C ALA A 124 -0.98 -18.08 10.70
N GLY A 125 0.29 -17.72 10.47
CA GLY A 125 1.19 -18.40 9.53
C GLY A 125 1.02 -17.95 8.08
N LEU A 126 0.31 -16.85 7.83
CA LEU A 126 0.18 -16.29 6.48
C LEU A 126 1.50 -15.68 6.02
N ARG A 127 1.92 -16.00 4.79
CA ARG A 127 3.12 -15.42 4.21
C ARG A 127 2.84 -14.00 3.70
N CYS A 128 3.85 -13.13 3.75
CA CYS A 128 3.76 -11.76 3.27
C CYS A 128 3.26 -11.68 1.81
N GLN A 129 3.73 -12.62 0.98
CA GLN A 129 3.42 -12.69 -0.44
C GLN A 129 1.96 -13.05 -0.74
N GLU A 130 1.23 -13.67 0.21
CA GLU A 130 -0.18 -13.99 0.01
C GLU A 130 -1.04 -12.71 -0.08
N CYS A 131 -0.61 -11.64 0.59
CA CYS A 131 -1.30 -10.34 0.58
C CYS A 131 -0.59 -9.29 -0.28
N HIS A 132 0.74 -9.31 -0.34
CA HIS A 132 1.52 -8.26 -1.03
C HIS A 132 2.03 -8.70 -2.42
N GLY A 133 1.80 -9.95 -2.81
CA GLY A 133 2.35 -10.50 -4.06
C GLY A 133 3.84 -10.83 -3.95
N PRO A 134 4.51 -11.18 -5.07
CA PRO A 134 5.92 -11.54 -5.09
C PRO A 134 6.83 -10.30 -4.98
N VAL A 135 6.77 -9.62 -3.84
CA VAL A 135 7.47 -8.34 -3.57
C VAL A 135 8.98 -8.44 -3.77
N GLU A 136 9.56 -9.60 -3.52
CA GLU A 136 10.97 -9.91 -3.77
C GLU A 136 11.36 -9.87 -5.25
N THR A 137 10.40 -9.77 -6.17
CA THR A 137 10.63 -9.59 -7.60
C THR A 137 10.35 -8.16 -8.06
N MET A 138 9.81 -7.30 -7.18
CA MET A 138 9.31 -5.98 -7.54
C MET A 138 10.42 -4.91 -7.46
N PRO A 139 10.78 -4.25 -8.58
CA PRO A 139 11.68 -3.11 -8.55
C PRO A 139 11.01 -1.86 -7.96
N ALA A 140 9.68 -1.76 -8.06
CA ALA A 140 8.84 -0.80 -7.36
C ALA A 140 7.54 -1.51 -6.95
N VAL A 141 7.10 -1.29 -5.71
CA VAL A 141 5.92 -1.97 -5.17
C VAL A 141 4.65 -1.38 -5.77
N TYR A 142 3.72 -2.25 -6.17
CA TYR A 142 2.41 -1.89 -6.69
C TYR A 142 1.32 -2.68 -5.96
N PRO A 143 0.05 -2.23 -6.00
CA PRO A 143 -1.06 -2.98 -5.43
C PRO A 143 -1.25 -4.30 -6.19
N TYR A 144 -1.17 -5.44 -5.50
CA TYR A 144 -1.26 -6.78 -6.08
C TYR A 144 -2.71 -7.33 -5.98
N PRO A 145 -3.29 -7.59 -4.79
CA PRO A 145 -4.73 -7.74 -4.65
C PRO A 145 -5.40 -6.39 -4.37
N SER A 146 -6.74 -6.37 -4.53
CA SER A 146 -7.51 -5.15 -4.27
C SER A 146 -7.60 -4.75 -2.79
N LEU A 147 -7.44 -5.72 -1.87
CA LEU A 147 -7.73 -5.59 -0.43
C LEU A 147 -9.08 -4.92 -0.10
N LYS A 148 -10.03 -4.97 -1.03
CA LYS A 148 -11.41 -4.57 -0.78
C LYS A 148 -12.08 -5.62 0.09
N MET A 149 -13.17 -5.23 0.76
CA MET A 149 -13.92 -6.11 1.68
C MET A 149 -14.16 -7.51 1.10
N GLY A 150 -14.60 -7.61 -0.16
CA GLY A 150 -14.85 -8.88 -0.84
C GLY A 150 -13.64 -9.83 -0.88
N TRP A 151 -12.43 -9.29 -1.03
CA TRP A 151 -11.20 -10.07 -0.99
C TRP A 151 -10.91 -10.56 0.44
N CYS A 152 -11.03 -9.67 1.44
CA CYS A 152 -10.81 -10.01 2.84
C CYS A 152 -11.78 -11.09 3.33
N VAL A 153 -13.09 -10.90 3.12
CA VAL A 153 -14.10 -11.88 3.54
C VAL A 153 -14.01 -13.18 2.74
N GLY A 154 -13.59 -13.11 1.47
CA GLY A 154 -13.33 -14.30 0.66
C GLY A 154 -12.23 -15.17 1.26
N CYS A 155 -11.10 -14.57 1.65
CA CYS A 155 -10.01 -15.26 2.33
C CYS A 155 -10.46 -15.78 3.71
N HIS A 156 -11.13 -14.95 4.51
CA HIS A 156 -11.59 -15.33 5.85
C HIS A 156 -12.59 -16.49 5.79
N ARG A 157 -13.49 -16.53 4.80
CA ARG A 157 -14.43 -17.64 4.59
C ARG A 157 -13.74 -18.99 4.42
N GLN A 158 -12.61 -19.02 3.71
CA GLN A 158 -11.83 -20.24 3.49
C GLN A 158 -11.10 -20.71 4.76
N ARG A 159 -10.98 -19.86 5.77
CA ARG A 159 -10.23 -20.08 7.01
C ARG A 159 -11.11 -20.08 8.27
N LEU A 160 -12.44 -20.10 8.13
CA LEU A 160 -13.37 -20.10 9.27
C LEU A 160 -13.16 -21.29 10.19
N ASN A 161 -12.89 -22.46 9.59
CA ASN A 161 -12.76 -23.73 10.29
C ASN A 161 -11.29 -24.10 10.52
N ASP A 162 -10.35 -23.14 10.44
CA ASP A 162 -8.96 -23.42 10.79
C ASP A 162 -8.89 -23.85 12.26
N PRO A 163 -8.35 -25.05 12.57
CA PRO A 163 -8.42 -25.63 13.91
C PRO A 163 -7.55 -24.87 14.94
N LYS A 164 -6.61 -24.05 14.48
CA LYS A 164 -5.66 -23.33 15.34
C LYS A 164 -5.92 -21.83 15.35
N PHE A 165 -6.28 -21.26 14.21
CA PHE A 165 -6.48 -19.83 14.01
C PHE A 165 -7.72 -19.54 13.15
N PRO A 166 -8.93 -19.81 13.67
CA PRO A 166 -10.16 -19.56 12.92
C PRO A 166 -10.28 -18.07 12.60
N ALA A 167 -10.51 -17.75 11.33
CA ALA A 167 -10.73 -16.38 10.90
C ALA A 167 -12.11 -15.88 11.36
N SER A 168 -12.22 -14.59 11.68
CA SER A 168 -13.52 -13.96 12.00
C SER A 168 -14.05 -13.18 10.81
N MET A 169 -15.36 -13.27 10.55
CA MET A 169 -16.07 -12.39 9.61
C MET A 169 -17.01 -11.41 10.33
N ASP A 170 -16.87 -11.27 11.65
CA ASP A 170 -17.62 -10.30 12.44
C ASP A 170 -17.24 -8.87 12.01
N CYS A 171 -18.26 -8.08 11.68
CA CYS A 171 -18.13 -6.68 11.27
C CYS A 171 -17.31 -5.87 12.27
N LEU A 172 -17.52 -6.05 13.58
CA LEU A 172 -16.88 -5.24 14.64
C LEU A 172 -15.40 -5.60 14.86
N VAL A 173 -14.97 -6.77 14.39
CA VAL A 173 -13.55 -7.14 14.40
C VAL A 173 -12.77 -6.32 13.37
N CYS A 174 -13.41 -6.00 12.24
CA CYS A 174 -12.81 -5.30 11.12
C CYS A 174 -13.13 -3.79 11.10
N HIS A 175 -14.20 -3.36 11.77
CA HIS A 175 -14.69 -2.00 11.69
C HIS A 175 -14.81 -1.32 13.06
N HIS A 176 -14.75 0.00 13.05
CA HIS A 176 -15.09 0.84 14.21
C HIS A 176 -16.59 1.11 14.26
#